data_AF-A0A557SP70-F1
#
_entry.id   AF-A0A557SP70-F1
#
_cell.length_a   1.000
_cell.length_b   1.000
_cell.length_c   1.000
_cell.angle_alpha   90.00
_cell.angle_beta   90.00
_cell.angle_gamma   90.00
#
_symmetry.space_group_name_H-M   'P 1'
#
loop_
_entity.id
_entity.type
_entity.pdbx_description
1 polymer ?
#
loop_
_entity_poly.entity_id
_entity_poly.type
_entity_poly.pdbx_seq_one_letter_code
_entity_poly.pdbx_strand_id
1 'polypeptide(L)'
;MAHPDSSPPPRHPHWLGRSLLWLPWVLGLVGGIYALGRFTADIPVAYADAPSHFKYGSTGGERESGFPYWIWKVLPKVCPEHLPGDGYRSIGFTYEPGKDLPIGVSKRFNLGIDRVFLNCAACHASTVRDAPGAAPAVYLGMPAHRLDLKGFETFFFNCAAGPKFRSEFIVPEIEAAAGRLSPLDRYVVYPVAISLMRERLLMLRERFAFAFEQPDWGPGRVDTFNSAKILFNFPMHQLPKKELLGASDFPSIWLQGPRMKRDDGERMELHWDGNNTRTEERNKSAAFGTGTTPPTIDLRAVGRIEQWLLDLTPPVWPYAIDTEKAERGKTLYAATCAACHGASGRDFAGKYVGHVTPIADIATDRARLDSYTYTLAVNQSTLYAGYPHRFQHFRKTHGYANMPLDGLWLRGPYLHNGSVPTVRDLLNPAADRPTRFWRGNDIIDRDRLGFVSDVAAEPDRQYFPFDTTEPGNGNGGHEGAAYGTTLAPEDKDAIVEFLKTF
;
A
#
# COMPACT_ATOMS: atom_id res chain seq x y z
N MET A 1 -32.28 95.94 31.87
CA MET A 1 -32.47 94.94 30.81
C MET A 1 -31.25 94.03 30.83
N ALA A 2 -31.37 92.83 31.38
CA ALA A 2 -30.28 91.87 31.50
C ALA A 2 -30.71 90.58 30.79
N HIS A 3 -30.01 90.22 29.72
CA HIS A 3 -30.13 88.93 29.04
C HIS A 3 -29.11 87.96 29.65
N PRO A 4 -29.49 86.71 29.99
CA PRO A 4 -28.55 85.72 30.47
C PRO A 4 -27.90 84.98 29.29
N ASP A 5 -26.58 84.87 29.38
CA ASP A 5 -25.71 84.05 28.54
C ASP A 5 -25.96 82.56 28.82
N SER A 6 -26.28 81.77 27.79
CA SER A 6 -26.42 80.31 27.90
C SER A 6 -25.43 79.61 26.97
N SER A 7 -24.36 79.06 27.56
CA SER A 7 -23.38 78.23 26.87
C SER A 7 -23.99 76.85 26.49
N PRO A 8 -23.75 76.31 25.29
CA PRO A 8 -24.25 74.98 24.91
C PRO A 8 -23.42 73.86 25.59
N PRO A 9 -24.04 72.70 25.90
CA PRO A 9 -23.35 71.59 26.57
C PRO A 9 -22.37 70.87 25.62
N PRO A 10 -21.33 70.20 26.16
CA PRO A 10 -20.33 69.50 25.36
C PRO A 10 -20.96 68.32 24.61
N ARG A 11 -20.85 68.32 23.27
CA ARG A 11 -21.21 67.18 22.43
C ARG A 11 -20.17 66.07 22.60
N HIS A 12 -20.43 65.11 23.49
CA HIS A 12 -19.66 63.87 23.50
C HIS A 12 -19.85 63.14 22.17
N PRO A 13 -18.76 62.68 21.50
CA PRO A 13 -18.88 62.04 20.20
C PRO A 13 -19.58 60.67 20.32
N HIS A 14 -20.88 60.64 20.00
CA HIS A 14 -21.72 59.43 19.92
C HIS A 14 -21.23 58.37 18.89
N TRP A 15 -20.15 58.65 18.16
CA TRP A 15 -19.58 57.76 17.16
C TRP A 15 -18.82 56.57 17.77
N LEU A 16 -18.10 56.78 18.88
CA LEU A 16 -17.35 55.70 19.56
C LEU A 16 -18.26 54.59 20.11
N GLY A 17 -19.42 54.96 20.69
CA GLY A 17 -20.40 53.99 21.19
C GLY A 17 -21.14 53.23 20.09
N ARG A 18 -21.34 53.83 18.91
CA ARG A 18 -21.97 53.17 17.76
C ARG A 18 -21.01 52.21 17.06
N SER A 19 -19.73 52.54 16.96
CA SER A 19 -18.70 51.64 16.38
C SER A 19 -18.47 50.38 17.23
N LEU A 20 -18.60 50.48 18.57
CA LEU A 20 -18.53 49.33 19.48
C LEU A 20 -19.71 48.35 19.31
N LEU A 21 -20.89 48.82 18.90
CA LEU A 21 -22.06 47.97 18.63
C LEU A 21 -21.90 47.11 17.35
N TRP A 22 -21.12 47.59 16.38
CA TRP A 22 -20.83 46.85 15.14
C TRP A 22 -19.63 45.89 15.28
N LEU A 23 -18.79 46.09 16.30
CA LEU A 23 -17.58 45.29 16.50
C LEU A 23 -17.87 43.77 16.59
N PRO A 24 -18.90 43.28 17.32
CA PRO A 24 -19.22 41.84 17.32
C PRO A 24 -19.63 41.30 15.96
N TRP A 25 -20.37 42.09 15.15
CA TRP A 25 -20.77 41.72 13.80
C TRP A 25 -19.59 41.67 12.84
N VAL A 26 -18.69 42.65 12.93
CA VAL A 26 -17.45 42.67 12.13
C VAL A 26 -16.52 41.53 12.53
N LEU A 27 -16.32 41.29 13.82
CA LEU A 27 -15.52 40.14 14.31
C LEU A 27 -16.15 38.81 13.94
N GLY A 28 -17.48 38.70 14.00
CA GLY A 28 -18.23 37.54 13.55
C GLY A 28 -18.09 37.30 12.04
N LEU A 29 -18.17 38.35 11.23
CA LEU A 29 -17.97 38.27 9.79
C LEU A 29 -16.53 37.87 9.45
N VAL A 30 -15.53 38.51 10.06
CA VAL A 30 -14.11 38.19 9.85
C VAL A 30 -13.81 36.76 10.30
N GLY A 31 -14.31 36.35 11.48
CA GLY A 31 -14.19 34.99 11.98
C GLY A 31 -14.89 33.98 11.07
N GLY A 32 -16.06 34.33 10.53
CA GLY A 32 -16.80 33.52 9.57
C GLY A 32 -16.05 33.35 8.24
N ILE A 33 -15.46 34.42 7.69
CA ILE A 33 -14.63 34.37 6.48
C ILE A 33 -13.38 33.52 6.72
N TYR A 34 -12.70 33.71 7.86
CA TYR A 34 -11.55 32.91 8.25
C TYR A 34 -11.91 31.42 8.37
N ALA A 35 -12.99 31.10 9.08
CA ALA A 35 -13.46 29.74 9.25
C ALA A 35 -13.85 29.11 7.91
N LEU A 36 -14.57 29.85 7.06
CA LEU A 36 -14.94 29.39 5.73
C LEU A 36 -13.69 29.08 4.90
N GLY A 37 -12.74 30.00 4.82
CA GLY A 37 -11.49 29.78 4.07
C GLY A 37 -10.66 28.62 4.62
N ARG A 38 -10.57 28.49 5.95
CA ARG A 38 -9.80 27.42 6.59
C ARG A 38 -10.44 26.05 6.40
N PHE A 39 -11.73 25.90 6.70
CA PHE A 39 -12.38 24.60 6.75
C PHE A 39 -12.93 24.12 5.40
N THR A 40 -13.06 25.00 4.40
CA THR A 40 -13.41 24.61 3.01
C THR A 40 -12.20 24.43 2.10
N ALA A 41 -11.00 24.83 2.53
CA ALA A 41 -9.78 24.59 1.76
C ALA A 41 -9.54 23.10 1.53
N ASP A 42 -9.15 22.77 0.30
CA ASP A 42 -8.85 21.41 -0.15
C ASP A 42 -7.62 21.42 -1.06
N ILE A 43 -6.43 21.45 -0.45
CA ILE A 43 -5.17 21.75 -1.15
C ILE A 43 -4.20 20.57 -0.97
N PRO A 44 -3.95 19.75 -2.00
CA PRO A 44 -2.94 18.70 -1.94
C PRO A 44 -1.53 19.29 -2.09
N VAL A 45 -0.54 18.64 -1.47
CA VAL A 45 0.87 18.86 -1.84
C VAL A 45 1.09 18.25 -3.23
N ALA A 46 1.47 19.09 -4.18
CA ALA A 46 1.64 18.70 -5.58
C ALA A 46 3.11 18.48 -5.93
N TYR A 47 3.35 17.51 -6.81
CA TYR A 47 4.68 17.18 -7.35
C TYR A 47 4.64 17.20 -8.87
N ALA A 48 5.65 17.81 -9.48
CA ALA A 48 5.70 18.03 -10.93
C ALA A 48 6.10 16.75 -11.68
N ASP A 49 7.15 16.06 -11.24
CA ASP A 49 7.63 14.83 -11.86
C ASP A 49 6.83 13.60 -11.41
N ALA A 50 6.76 12.60 -12.29
CA ALA A 50 6.01 11.38 -12.02
C ALA A 50 6.58 10.54 -10.85
N PRO A 51 7.91 10.35 -10.71
CA PRO A 51 8.47 9.62 -9.57
C PRO A 51 8.12 10.24 -8.21
N SER A 52 8.25 11.55 -8.04
CA SER A 52 7.91 12.23 -6.78
C SER A 52 6.41 12.23 -6.54
N HIS A 53 5.59 12.41 -7.58
CA HIS A 53 4.14 12.29 -7.49
C HIS A 53 3.70 10.87 -7.10
N PHE A 54 4.37 9.84 -7.61
CA PHE A 54 4.11 8.46 -7.20
C PHE A 54 4.48 8.25 -5.72
N LYS A 55 5.65 8.73 -5.29
CA LYS A 55 6.11 8.59 -3.89
C LYS A 55 5.22 9.30 -2.87
N TYR A 56 4.75 10.51 -3.18
CA TYR A 56 4.16 11.41 -2.16
C TYR A 56 2.88 12.14 -2.62
N GLY A 57 2.45 11.97 -3.86
CA GLY A 57 1.29 12.65 -4.41
C GLY A 57 -0.03 12.10 -3.88
N SER A 58 -0.98 13.00 -3.65
CA SER A 58 -2.36 12.67 -3.23
C SER A 58 -3.09 11.89 -4.32
N THR A 59 -3.73 10.78 -3.95
CA THR A 59 -4.78 10.11 -4.76
C THR A 59 -6.19 10.48 -4.30
N GLY A 60 -6.32 11.26 -3.22
CA GLY A 60 -7.58 11.77 -2.69
C GLY A 60 -8.05 11.09 -1.40
N GLY A 61 -7.38 10.02 -0.94
CA GLY A 61 -7.77 9.27 0.25
C GLY A 61 -7.70 10.07 1.55
N GLU A 62 -6.92 11.16 1.56
CA GLU A 62 -6.80 12.05 2.72
C GLU A 62 -8.11 12.76 3.06
N ARG A 63 -9.04 12.90 2.12
CA ARG A 63 -10.34 13.57 2.33
C ARG A 63 -11.26 12.81 3.28
N GLU A 64 -11.26 11.49 3.21
CA GLU A 64 -12.14 10.67 4.05
C GLU A 64 -11.35 9.91 5.11
N SER A 65 -10.31 9.20 4.67
CA SER A 65 -9.53 8.27 5.49
C SER A 65 -8.30 8.91 6.15
N GLY A 66 -7.93 10.13 5.73
CA GLY A 66 -6.70 10.79 6.16
C GLY A 66 -6.59 11.03 7.66
N PHE A 67 -5.43 10.71 8.22
CA PHE A 67 -5.04 11.03 9.59
C PHE A 67 -4.59 12.48 9.69
N PRO A 68 -4.96 13.24 10.73
CA PRO A 68 -4.31 14.52 11.01
C PRO A 68 -2.78 14.34 11.09
N TYR A 69 -2.03 15.09 10.28
CA TYR A 69 -0.57 14.93 10.10
C TYR A 69 0.18 14.90 11.42
N TRP A 70 -0.15 15.83 12.32
CA TRP A 70 0.56 15.93 13.59
C TRP A 70 0.20 14.79 14.55
N ILE A 71 -1.04 14.30 14.54
CA ILE A 71 -1.41 13.10 15.31
C ILE A 71 -0.62 11.92 14.76
N TRP A 72 -0.64 11.70 13.44
CA TRP A 72 0.15 10.67 12.76
C TRP A 72 1.62 10.72 13.17
N LYS A 73 2.24 11.91 13.15
CA LYS A 73 3.66 12.09 13.42
C LYS A 73 4.06 11.71 14.84
N VAL A 74 3.24 12.04 15.84
CA VAL A 74 3.59 11.84 17.26
C VAL A 74 3.09 10.51 17.81
N LEU A 75 2.13 9.85 17.14
CA LEU A 75 1.52 8.64 17.66
C LEU A 75 2.50 7.51 18.00
N PRO A 76 3.56 7.26 17.21
CA PRO A 76 4.57 6.25 17.57
C PRO A 76 5.29 6.55 18.89
N LYS A 77 5.44 7.82 19.25
CA LYS A 77 6.02 8.24 20.55
C LYS A 77 5.01 8.14 21.69
N VAL A 78 3.73 8.34 21.41
CA VAL A 78 2.64 8.21 22.40
C VAL A 78 2.36 6.75 22.75
N CYS A 79 2.40 5.86 21.74
CA CYS A 79 2.09 4.44 21.85
C CYS A 79 3.24 3.52 21.40
N PRO A 80 4.49 3.71 21.87
CA PRO A 80 5.63 2.92 21.41
C PRO A 80 5.49 1.43 21.74
N GLU A 81 4.73 1.08 22.79
CA GLU A 81 4.44 -0.29 23.19
C GLU A 81 3.69 -1.14 22.13
N HIS A 82 3.13 -0.50 21.10
CA HIS A 82 2.40 -1.16 20.03
C HIS A 82 3.21 -1.27 18.73
N LEU A 83 4.49 -0.92 18.77
CA LEU A 83 5.42 -1.07 17.65
C LEU A 83 6.57 -2.01 18.05
N PRO A 84 7.09 -2.82 17.10
CA PRO A 84 8.22 -3.71 17.37
C PRO A 84 9.56 -2.97 17.54
N GLY A 85 9.61 -1.67 17.23
CA GLY A 85 10.81 -0.85 17.31
C GLY A 85 10.51 0.62 17.08
N ASP A 86 11.51 1.37 16.63
CA ASP A 86 11.40 2.82 16.57
C ASP A 86 10.55 3.33 15.39
N GLY A 87 9.48 4.04 15.73
CA GLY A 87 8.59 4.70 14.78
C GLY A 87 7.96 3.77 13.73
N TYR A 88 7.45 4.38 12.66
CA TYR A 88 6.90 3.64 11.52
C TYR A 88 7.94 2.84 10.73
N ARG A 89 9.24 3.12 10.90
CA ARG A 89 10.32 2.34 10.26
C ARG A 89 10.34 0.90 10.74
N SER A 90 9.99 0.67 12.01
CA SER A 90 9.94 -0.66 12.60
C SER A 90 8.96 -1.62 11.93
N ILE A 91 7.91 -1.08 11.30
CA ILE A 91 6.91 -1.81 10.52
C ILE A 91 7.10 -1.62 9.00
N GLY A 92 8.30 -1.21 8.57
CA GLY A 92 8.71 -1.27 7.17
C GLY A 92 8.42 -0.03 6.33
N PHE A 93 7.96 1.09 6.90
CA PHE A 93 7.87 2.35 6.14
C PHE A 93 9.26 2.85 5.73
N THR A 94 9.40 3.19 4.45
CA THR A 94 10.64 3.67 3.85
C THR A 94 10.68 5.19 3.84
N TYR A 95 11.80 5.79 4.22
CA TYR A 95 11.99 7.24 4.22
C TYR A 95 13.24 7.62 3.46
N GLU A 96 13.16 8.72 2.71
CA GLU A 96 14.32 9.35 2.07
C GLU A 96 14.97 10.37 3.01
N PRO A 97 16.29 10.62 2.87
CA PRO A 97 16.96 11.69 3.62
C PRO A 97 16.26 13.04 3.44
N GLY A 98 16.02 13.74 4.55
CA GLY A 98 15.38 15.07 4.56
C GLY A 98 13.87 15.08 4.34
N LYS A 99 13.21 13.92 4.18
CA LYS A 99 11.75 13.80 4.12
C LYS A 99 11.16 13.47 5.49
N ASP A 100 10.07 14.17 5.82
CA ASP A 100 9.34 14.00 7.07
C ASP A 100 8.27 12.90 6.99
N LEU A 101 7.75 12.63 5.81
CA LEU A 101 6.83 11.55 5.51
C LEU A 101 7.54 10.39 4.79
N PRO A 102 7.13 9.15 5.05
CA PRO A 102 7.66 8.02 4.30
C PRO A 102 7.16 8.03 2.86
N ILE A 103 7.91 7.38 1.98
CA ILE A 103 7.43 7.00 0.65
C ILE A 103 6.13 6.22 0.82
N GLY A 104 5.13 6.56 0.03
CA GLY A 104 3.81 5.97 0.15
C GLY A 104 2.81 6.79 0.94
N VAL A 105 3.20 7.94 1.50
CA VAL A 105 2.30 8.79 2.29
C VAL A 105 2.20 10.17 1.65
N SER A 106 0.97 10.54 1.31
CA SER A 106 0.65 11.84 0.73
C SER A 106 0.07 12.79 1.77
N LYS A 107 0.08 14.10 1.45
CA LYS A 107 -0.34 15.18 2.35
C LYS A 107 -1.30 16.15 1.64
N ARG A 108 -2.37 16.51 2.33
CA ARG A 108 -3.40 17.44 1.86
C ARG A 108 -3.92 18.29 3.01
N PHE A 109 -4.03 19.59 2.80
CA PHE A 109 -4.76 20.48 3.72
C PHE A 109 -6.26 20.36 3.44
N ASN A 110 -7.00 19.83 4.41
CA ASN A 110 -8.44 19.57 4.31
C ASN A 110 -9.09 19.59 5.70
N LEU A 111 -10.33 20.08 5.79
CA LEU A 111 -11.04 20.28 7.07
C LEU A 111 -10.25 21.14 8.07
N GLY A 112 -9.53 22.15 7.56
CA GLY A 112 -8.80 23.11 8.38
C GLY A 112 -7.51 22.59 9.01
N ILE A 113 -7.02 21.41 8.61
CA ILE A 113 -5.75 20.83 9.08
C ILE A 113 -5.04 20.08 7.95
N ASP A 114 -3.73 19.87 8.14
CA ASP A 114 -2.98 18.92 7.32
C ASP A 114 -3.41 17.49 7.64
N ARG A 115 -3.75 16.73 6.61
CA ARG A 115 -4.08 15.30 6.69
C ARG A 115 -3.16 14.49 5.80
N VAL A 116 -2.85 13.28 6.22
CA VAL A 116 -2.01 12.33 5.50
C VAL A 116 -2.68 10.99 5.37
N PHE A 117 -2.39 10.29 4.27
CA PHE A 117 -2.83 8.93 4.08
C PHE A 117 -1.91 8.17 3.14
N LEU A 118 -2.10 6.86 3.08
CA LEU A 118 -1.37 6.00 2.16
C LEU A 118 -1.73 6.34 0.70
N ASN A 119 -0.76 6.18 -0.20
CA ASN A 119 -0.94 6.19 -1.65
C ASN A 119 -0.32 4.90 -2.26
N CYS A 120 -0.29 4.80 -3.59
CA CYS A 120 0.17 3.60 -4.29
C CYS A 120 1.59 3.15 -3.92
N ALA A 121 2.51 4.07 -3.63
CA ALA A 121 3.90 3.75 -3.34
C ALA A 121 4.10 3.06 -1.99
N ALA A 122 3.11 3.09 -1.07
CA ALA A 122 3.20 2.35 0.18
C ALA A 122 3.33 0.85 -0.08
N CYS A 123 2.58 0.32 -1.06
CA CYS A 123 2.59 -1.10 -1.42
C CYS A 123 3.53 -1.43 -2.58
N HIS A 124 3.98 -0.42 -3.33
CA HIS A 124 4.72 -0.58 -4.59
C HIS A 124 6.04 0.20 -4.63
N ALA A 125 6.69 0.37 -3.49
CA ALA A 125 8.07 0.81 -3.39
C ALA A 125 8.74 0.17 -2.17
N SER A 126 10.01 -0.16 -2.30
CA SER A 126 10.81 -0.71 -1.20
C SER A 126 12.27 -0.33 -1.39
N THR A 127 13.12 -0.90 -0.54
CA THR A 127 14.57 -0.74 -0.62
C THR A 127 15.28 -2.05 -0.88
N VAL A 128 16.50 -1.93 -1.41
CA VAL A 128 17.48 -3.01 -1.48
C VAL A 128 18.83 -2.52 -0.99
N ARG A 129 19.58 -3.38 -0.30
CA ARG A 129 20.97 -3.17 0.13
C ARG A 129 21.88 -4.19 -0.57
N ASP A 130 23.06 -3.74 -0.96
CA ASP A 130 24.07 -4.62 -1.57
C ASP A 130 24.71 -5.58 -0.57
N ALA A 131 24.77 -5.19 0.69
CA ALA A 131 25.42 -5.90 1.79
C ALA A 131 24.89 -5.40 3.15
N PRO A 132 25.13 -6.15 4.25
CA PRO A 132 24.87 -5.65 5.60
C PRO A 132 25.54 -4.28 5.84
N GLY A 133 24.80 -3.36 6.45
CA GLY A 133 25.27 -1.99 6.72
C GLY A 133 25.38 -1.04 5.51
N ALA A 134 25.16 -1.52 4.28
CA ALA A 134 25.15 -0.65 3.10
C ALA A 134 23.93 0.29 3.08
N ALA A 135 24.07 1.43 2.39
CA ALA A 135 22.96 2.35 2.20
C ALA A 135 21.86 1.70 1.34
N PRO A 136 20.58 1.77 1.74
CA PRO A 136 19.49 1.22 0.94
C PRO A 136 19.21 2.05 -0.31
N ALA A 137 19.16 1.40 -1.47
CA ALA A 137 18.65 1.96 -2.71
C ALA A 137 17.12 1.80 -2.79
N VAL A 138 16.40 2.86 -3.13
CA VAL A 138 14.93 2.85 -3.27
C VAL A 138 14.55 2.48 -4.71
N TYR A 139 13.63 1.54 -4.87
CA TYR A 139 13.08 1.19 -6.17
C TYR A 139 11.55 1.38 -6.19
N LEU A 140 11.07 2.00 -7.28
CA LEU A 140 9.65 2.27 -7.49
C LEU A 140 9.06 1.22 -8.44
N GLY A 141 7.83 0.79 -8.16
CA GLY A 141 7.11 -0.24 -8.91
C GLY A 141 7.40 -1.68 -8.47
N MET A 142 8.35 -1.87 -7.55
CA MET A 142 8.60 -3.16 -6.89
C MET A 142 7.59 -3.42 -5.77
N PRO A 143 7.31 -4.68 -5.41
CA PRO A 143 6.57 -5.01 -4.19
C PRO A 143 7.20 -4.36 -2.94
N ALA A 144 6.39 -3.76 -2.07
CA ALA A 144 6.82 -3.27 -0.76
C ALA A 144 7.06 -4.42 0.23
N HIS A 145 8.00 -5.32 -0.08
CA HIS A 145 8.24 -6.57 0.64
C HIS A 145 8.66 -6.40 2.11
N ARG A 146 8.98 -5.17 2.52
CA ARG A 146 9.31 -4.80 3.91
C ARG A 146 8.12 -4.29 4.71
N LEU A 147 7.07 -3.78 4.07
CA LEU A 147 5.95 -3.12 4.74
C LEU A 147 5.08 -4.15 5.46
N ASP A 148 4.94 -4.03 6.77
CA ASP A 148 3.98 -4.80 7.57
C ASP A 148 2.67 -4.03 7.69
N LEU A 149 1.77 -4.25 6.73
CA LEU A 149 0.48 -3.56 6.68
C LEU A 149 -0.47 -4.01 7.80
N LYS A 150 -0.41 -5.28 8.21
CA LYS A 150 -1.20 -5.78 9.37
C LYS A 150 -0.71 -5.13 10.66
N GLY A 151 0.60 -5.04 10.84
CA GLY A 151 1.24 -4.34 11.97
C GLY A 151 0.87 -2.87 12.00
N PHE A 152 0.82 -2.20 10.84
CA PHE A 152 0.32 -0.83 10.71
C PHE A 152 -1.14 -0.69 11.18
N GLU A 153 -2.06 -1.51 10.68
CA GLU A 153 -3.47 -1.47 11.10
C GLU A 153 -3.62 -1.74 12.61
N THR A 154 -2.94 -2.78 13.09
CA THR A 154 -2.96 -3.23 14.48
C THR A 154 -2.41 -2.16 15.42
N PHE A 155 -1.36 -1.43 15.03
CA PHE A 155 -0.82 -0.32 15.80
C PHE A 155 -1.87 0.76 16.07
N PHE A 156 -2.59 1.22 15.04
CA PHE A 156 -3.62 2.24 15.21
C PHE A 156 -4.80 1.73 16.05
N PHE A 157 -5.25 0.51 15.82
CA PHE A 157 -6.35 -0.09 16.58
C PHE A 157 -6.03 -0.31 18.06
N ASN A 158 -4.80 -0.73 18.38
CA ASN A 158 -4.37 -0.93 19.76
C ASN A 158 -4.11 0.39 20.46
N CYS A 159 -3.43 1.33 19.80
CA CYS A 159 -3.21 2.66 20.35
C CYS A 159 -4.54 3.36 20.65
N ALA A 160 -5.52 3.34 19.72
CA ALA A 160 -6.84 3.93 19.92
C ALA A 160 -7.64 3.32 21.09
N ALA A 161 -7.50 2.01 21.33
CA ALA A 161 -8.10 1.36 22.49
C ALA A 161 -7.39 1.69 23.81
N GLY A 162 -6.11 2.04 23.74
CA GLY A 162 -5.30 2.39 24.89
C GLY A 162 -5.76 3.65 25.65
N PRO A 163 -5.31 3.82 26.90
CA PRO A 163 -5.63 4.99 27.71
C PRO A 163 -4.95 6.26 27.20
N LYS A 164 -3.81 6.14 26.51
CA LYS A 164 -3.00 7.27 26.02
C LYS A 164 -3.56 7.95 24.76
N PHE A 165 -4.53 7.36 24.07
CA PHE A 165 -5.15 8.01 22.90
C PHE A 165 -6.18 9.06 23.33
N ARG A 166 -5.72 10.16 23.92
CA ARG A 166 -6.54 11.27 24.44
C ARG A 166 -5.80 12.59 24.25
N SER A 167 -6.55 13.69 24.26
CA SER A 167 -6.01 15.05 24.11
C SER A 167 -4.88 15.35 25.09
N GLU A 168 -5.01 14.92 26.34
CA GLU A 168 -4.06 15.17 27.43
C GLU A 168 -2.67 14.60 27.16
N PHE A 169 -2.56 13.55 26.36
CA PHE A 169 -1.29 12.90 26.02
C PHE A 169 -0.80 13.28 24.62
N ILE A 170 -1.71 13.44 23.65
CA ILE A 170 -1.33 13.68 22.25
C ILE A 170 -1.05 15.17 21.99
N VAL A 171 -1.87 16.09 22.50
CA VAL A 171 -1.72 17.54 22.21
C VAL A 171 -0.38 18.10 22.71
N PRO A 172 0.13 17.75 23.91
CA PRO A 172 1.46 18.19 24.34
C PRO A 172 2.58 17.71 23.41
N GLU A 173 2.50 16.47 22.93
CA GLU A 173 3.48 15.91 22.00
C GLU A 173 3.44 16.62 20.63
N ILE A 174 2.23 16.96 20.16
CA ILE A 174 2.08 17.78 18.95
C ILE A 174 2.72 19.15 19.16
N GLU A 175 2.45 19.81 20.28
CA GLU A 175 2.99 21.15 20.54
C GLU A 175 4.51 21.14 20.62
N ALA A 176 5.09 20.12 21.27
CA ALA A 176 6.53 19.91 21.35
C ALA A 176 7.15 19.69 19.95
N ALA A 177 6.48 18.93 19.07
CA ALA A 177 6.96 18.65 17.73
C ALA A 177 6.74 19.80 16.73
N ALA A 178 5.70 20.61 16.92
CA ALA A 178 5.30 21.68 16.00
C ALA A 178 5.89 23.06 16.35
N GLY A 179 6.48 23.22 17.54
CA GLY A 179 7.12 24.49 17.95
C GLY A 179 6.14 25.58 18.41
N ARG A 180 4.96 25.18 18.92
CA ARG A 180 3.80 25.96 19.45
C ARG A 180 2.54 25.91 18.57
N LEU A 181 1.42 25.56 19.19
CA LEU A 181 0.09 25.55 18.55
C LEU A 181 -0.66 26.88 18.79
N SER A 182 -1.52 27.25 17.84
CA SER A 182 -2.48 28.33 18.08
C SER A 182 -3.49 27.93 19.18
N PRO A 183 -4.11 28.88 19.91
CA PRO A 183 -5.14 28.55 20.90
C PRO A 183 -6.31 27.75 20.30
N LEU A 184 -6.72 28.08 19.07
CA LEU A 184 -7.75 27.35 18.35
C LEU A 184 -7.33 25.91 18.09
N ASP A 185 -6.09 25.69 17.64
CA ASP A 185 -5.60 24.34 17.34
C ASP A 185 -5.44 23.50 18.61
N ARG A 186 -4.85 24.11 19.64
CA ARG A 186 -4.55 23.47 20.92
C ARG A 186 -5.81 23.04 21.67
N TYR A 187 -6.81 23.92 21.75
CA TYR A 187 -7.96 23.73 22.64
C TYR A 187 -9.22 23.25 21.92
N VAL A 188 -9.28 23.35 20.59
CA VAL A 188 -10.48 22.96 19.82
C VAL A 188 -10.13 21.94 18.73
N VAL A 189 -9.30 22.31 17.76
CA VAL A 189 -9.13 21.50 16.53
C VAL A 189 -8.53 20.13 16.83
N TYR A 190 -7.39 20.06 17.53
CA TYR A 190 -6.78 18.76 17.84
C TYR A 190 -7.57 17.94 18.86
N PRO A 191 -8.10 18.50 19.97
CA PRO A 191 -8.96 17.73 20.87
C PRO A 191 -10.17 17.10 20.15
N VAL A 192 -10.86 17.84 19.28
CA VAL A 192 -11.97 17.30 18.50
C VAL A 192 -11.48 16.25 17.50
N ALA A 193 -10.38 16.51 16.78
CA ALA A 193 -9.83 15.57 15.81
C ALA A 193 -9.39 14.24 16.46
N ILE A 194 -8.78 14.30 17.65
CA ILE A 194 -8.38 13.12 18.43
C ILE A 194 -9.60 12.30 18.83
N SER A 195 -10.65 12.93 19.37
CA SER A 195 -11.87 12.23 19.77
C SER A 195 -12.57 11.55 18.59
N LEU A 196 -12.75 12.27 17.48
CA LEU A 196 -13.35 11.72 16.26
C LEU A 196 -12.51 10.58 15.66
N MET A 197 -11.19 10.73 15.64
CA MET A 197 -10.28 9.69 15.16
C MET A 197 -10.35 8.45 16.04
N ARG A 198 -10.41 8.61 17.39
CA ARG A 198 -10.54 7.49 18.33
C ARG A 198 -11.80 6.69 18.05
N GLU A 199 -12.96 7.35 17.96
CA GLU A 199 -14.25 6.70 17.71
C GLU A 199 -14.25 5.94 16.38
N ARG A 200 -13.74 6.56 15.30
CA ARG A 200 -13.64 5.91 13.99
C ARG A 200 -12.71 4.70 14.02
N LEU A 201 -11.55 4.79 14.67
CA LEU A 201 -10.61 3.68 14.79
C LEU A 201 -11.19 2.52 15.60
N LEU A 202 -11.92 2.79 16.68
CA LEU A 202 -12.58 1.75 17.47
C LEU A 202 -13.70 1.06 16.70
N MET A 203 -14.48 1.81 15.92
CA MET A 203 -15.51 1.23 15.05
C MET A 203 -14.90 0.37 13.94
N LEU A 204 -13.79 0.82 13.33
CA LEU A 204 -13.08 0.04 12.33
C LEU A 204 -12.44 -1.22 12.93
N ARG A 205 -11.86 -1.14 14.13
CA ARG A 205 -11.30 -2.30 14.84
C ARG A 205 -12.32 -3.43 14.97
N GLU A 206 -13.56 -3.11 15.34
CA GLU A 206 -14.62 -4.12 15.47
C GLU A 206 -14.97 -4.75 14.12
N ARG A 207 -15.04 -3.94 13.04
CA ARG A 207 -15.26 -4.46 11.68
C ARG A 207 -14.11 -5.36 11.23
N PHE A 208 -12.89 -5.05 11.63
CA PHE A 208 -11.68 -5.81 11.31
C PHE A 208 -11.34 -6.92 12.32
N ALA A 209 -12.27 -7.30 13.21
CA ALA A 209 -12.05 -8.37 14.18
C ALA A 209 -11.53 -9.68 13.54
N PHE A 210 -11.99 -10.01 12.33
CA PHE A 210 -11.53 -11.18 11.57
C PHE A 210 -10.02 -11.19 11.31
N ALA A 211 -9.39 -10.02 11.12
CA ALA A 211 -7.96 -9.94 10.80
C ALA A 211 -7.09 -10.34 12.00
N PHE A 212 -7.60 -10.17 13.22
CA PHE A 212 -6.95 -10.64 14.45
C PHE A 212 -7.05 -12.17 14.62
N GLU A 213 -7.99 -12.83 13.94
CA GLU A 213 -8.12 -14.30 13.94
C GLU A 213 -7.31 -14.98 12.84
N GLN A 214 -6.85 -14.22 11.83
CA GLN A 214 -5.97 -14.72 10.79
C GLN A 214 -4.55 -14.90 11.30
N PRO A 215 -3.77 -15.85 10.74
CA PRO A 215 -2.32 -15.86 10.90
C PRO A 215 -1.72 -14.49 10.60
N ASP A 216 -0.59 -14.18 11.23
CA ASP A 216 0.13 -12.95 10.91
C ASP A 216 0.60 -12.98 9.46
N TRP A 217 0.28 -11.92 8.72
CA TRP A 217 0.56 -11.87 7.29
C TRP A 217 2.06 -11.78 7.04
N GLY A 218 2.78 -11.09 7.93
CA GLY A 218 4.16 -10.69 7.73
C GLY A 218 4.31 -9.56 6.71
N PRO A 219 5.52 -9.03 6.53
CA PRO A 219 5.77 -7.92 5.64
C PRO A 219 5.63 -8.31 4.16
N GLY A 220 5.19 -7.35 3.35
CA GLY A 220 4.99 -7.50 1.90
C GLY A 220 3.64 -8.06 1.49
N ARG A 221 2.72 -8.28 2.46
CA ARG A 221 1.44 -8.95 2.23
C ARG A 221 0.24 -8.11 2.64
N VAL A 222 -0.89 -8.40 2.02
CA VAL A 222 -2.18 -7.77 2.31
C VAL A 222 -3.33 -8.75 2.08
N ASP A 223 -4.35 -8.70 2.94
CA ASP A 223 -5.67 -9.26 2.65
C ASP A 223 -6.55 -8.23 1.93
N THR A 224 -6.50 -8.26 0.60
CA THR A 224 -7.25 -7.32 -0.24
C THR A 224 -8.76 -7.54 -0.17
N PHE A 225 -9.18 -8.80 -0.14
CA PHE A 225 -10.58 -9.15 -0.42
C PHE A 225 -11.45 -9.04 0.82
N ASN A 226 -10.95 -9.44 2.00
CA ASN A 226 -11.73 -9.29 3.21
C ASN A 226 -11.86 -7.82 3.61
N SER A 227 -10.84 -6.98 3.35
CA SER A 227 -10.94 -5.52 3.44
C SER A 227 -12.05 -4.96 2.53
N ALA A 228 -12.16 -5.46 1.29
CA ALA A 228 -13.25 -5.08 0.39
C ALA A 228 -14.62 -5.58 0.88
N LYS A 229 -14.72 -6.79 1.44
CA LYS A 229 -15.97 -7.31 2.04
C LYS A 229 -16.48 -6.43 3.18
N ILE A 230 -15.58 -5.86 3.99
CA ILE A 230 -15.94 -4.86 5.02
C ILE A 230 -16.56 -3.62 4.40
N LEU A 231 -15.99 -3.11 3.31
CA LEU A 231 -16.53 -1.93 2.60
C LEU A 231 -17.96 -2.20 2.11
N PHE A 232 -18.26 -3.43 1.70
CA PHE A 232 -19.60 -3.86 1.27
C PHE A 232 -20.50 -4.38 2.41
N ASN A 233 -20.10 -4.22 3.68
CA ASN A 233 -20.84 -4.66 4.86
C ASN A 233 -21.22 -6.16 4.85
N PHE A 234 -20.33 -7.03 4.38
CA PHE A 234 -20.54 -8.47 4.49
C PHE A 234 -20.62 -8.89 5.97
N PRO A 235 -21.46 -9.89 6.31
CA PRO A 235 -21.50 -10.45 7.66
C PRO A 235 -20.30 -11.37 7.89
N MET A 236 -19.12 -10.80 8.19
CA MET A 236 -17.85 -11.53 8.24
C MET A 236 -17.87 -12.78 9.14
N HIS A 237 -18.54 -12.70 10.29
CA HIS A 237 -18.69 -13.81 11.24
C HIS A 237 -19.50 -15.00 10.71
N GLN A 238 -20.24 -14.83 9.61
CA GLN A 238 -21.03 -15.88 8.96
C GLN A 238 -20.33 -16.46 7.73
N LEU A 239 -19.19 -15.86 7.31
CA LEU A 239 -18.47 -16.33 6.14
C LEU A 239 -17.75 -17.65 6.46
N PRO A 240 -17.64 -18.57 5.48
CA PRO A 240 -16.81 -19.75 5.62
C PRO A 240 -15.36 -19.38 5.97
N LYS A 241 -14.72 -20.10 6.90
CA LYS A 241 -13.33 -19.80 7.33
C LYS A 241 -12.33 -19.70 6.17
N LYS A 242 -12.48 -20.53 5.15
CA LYS A 242 -11.63 -20.50 3.94
C LYS A 242 -11.72 -19.18 3.18
N GLU A 243 -12.84 -18.46 3.29
CA GLU A 243 -13.01 -17.16 2.65
C GLU A 243 -12.37 -16.02 3.45
N LEU A 244 -12.03 -16.28 4.71
CA LEU A 244 -11.37 -15.35 5.62
C LEU A 244 -9.84 -15.47 5.54
N LEU A 245 -9.28 -16.09 4.50
CA LEU A 245 -7.84 -16.21 4.31
C LEU A 245 -7.48 -15.63 2.94
N GLY A 246 -7.19 -14.33 2.87
CA GLY A 246 -6.93 -13.62 1.61
C GLY A 246 -5.53 -13.04 1.45
N ALA A 247 -4.64 -13.25 2.43
CA ALA A 247 -3.33 -12.60 2.48
C ALA A 247 -2.39 -13.06 1.35
N SER A 248 -1.91 -12.10 0.55
CA SER A 248 -1.04 -12.35 -0.59
C SER A 248 -0.01 -11.24 -0.76
N ASP A 249 1.08 -11.53 -1.47
CA ASP A 249 2.16 -10.57 -1.72
C ASP A 249 1.70 -9.42 -2.62
N PHE A 250 2.27 -8.24 -2.40
CA PHE A 250 2.07 -7.12 -3.34
C PHE A 250 2.67 -7.48 -4.71
N PRO A 251 1.93 -7.28 -5.82
CA PRO A 251 2.50 -7.51 -7.15
C PRO A 251 3.44 -6.37 -7.56
N SER A 252 4.35 -6.63 -8.51
CA SER A 252 5.04 -5.56 -9.23
C SER A 252 4.08 -4.84 -10.19
N ILE A 253 4.40 -3.58 -10.51
CA ILE A 253 3.54 -2.72 -11.34
C ILE A 253 4.28 -2.04 -12.50
N TRP A 254 5.47 -2.51 -12.85
CA TRP A 254 6.19 -2.08 -14.05
C TRP A 254 5.43 -2.44 -15.32
N LEU A 255 5.82 -1.86 -16.46
CA LEU A 255 5.46 -2.29 -17.81
C LEU A 255 3.95 -2.62 -17.97
N GLN A 256 3.08 -1.69 -17.59
CA GLN A 256 1.64 -1.92 -17.67
C GLN A 256 1.10 -1.89 -19.11
N GLY A 257 1.80 -1.23 -20.04
CA GLY A 257 1.45 -1.18 -21.45
C GLY A 257 1.48 -2.58 -22.10
N PRO A 258 2.61 -3.32 -22.03
CA PRO A 258 2.69 -4.69 -22.55
C PRO A 258 1.65 -5.67 -21.99
N ARG A 259 1.10 -5.41 -20.79
CA ARG A 259 0.04 -6.23 -20.18
C ARG A 259 -1.35 -6.02 -20.81
N MET A 260 -1.49 -5.05 -21.70
CA MET A 260 -2.73 -4.78 -22.43
C MET A 260 -2.92 -5.67 -23.66
N LYS A 261 -2.03 -6.63 -23.89
CA LYS A 261 -2.14 -7.57 -25.01
C LYS A 261 -1.69 -8.96 -24.59
N ARG A 262 -2.41 -9.95 -25.08
CA ARG A 262 -2.18 -11.38 -24.95
C ARG A 262 -2.05 -12.00 -26.35
N ASP A 263 -1.74 -13.29 -26.42
CA ASP A 263 -1.57 -14.02 -27.68
C ASP A 263 -2.84 -14.05 -28.55
N ASP A 264 -4.02 -14.05 -27.94
CA ASP A 264 -5.32 -14.00 -28.61
C ASP A 264 -5.83 -12.58 -28.92
N GLY A 265 -5.01 -11.55 -28.65
CA GLY A 265 -5.36 -10.15 -28.89
C GLY A 265 -6.17 -9.49 -27.76
N GLU A 266 -6.61 -10.26 -26.76
CA GLU A 266 -7.26 -9.71 -25.56
C GLU A 266 -6.25 -9.12 -24.58
N ARG A 267 -6.74 -8.47 -23.52
CA ARG A 267 -5.89 -8.01 -22.41
C ARG A 267 -5.58 -9.16 -21.46
N MET A 268 -4.43 -9.10 -20.78
CA MET A 268 -4.07 -10.09 -19.76
C MET A 268 -5.09 -10.11 -18.62
N GLU A 269 -5.23 -11.26 -18.00
CA GLU A 269 -5.97 -11.46 -16.75
C GLU A 269 -5.06 -11.02 -15.59
N LEU A 270 -5.46 -9.96 -14.90
CA LEU A 270 -4.69 -9.22 -13.90
C LEU A 270 -5.09 -9.58 -12.47
N HIS A 271 -4.28 -9.12 -11.51
CA HIS A 271 -4.19 -9.66 -10.15
C HIS A 271 -3.74 -11.12 -10.15
N TRP A 272 -3.35 -11.63 -8.97
CA TRP A 272 -2.90 -13.01 -8.84
C TRP A 272 -3.92 -14.01 -9.38
N ASP A 273 -5.21 -13.77 -9.14
CA ASP A 273 -6.34 -14.61 -9.50
C ASP A 273 -6.96 -14.29 -10.88
N GLY A 274 -6.36 -13.38 -11.67
CA GLY A 274 -6.87 -13.06 -13.01
C GLY A 274 -8.27 -12.44 -13.02
N ASN A 275 -8.68 -11.83 -11.91
CA ASN A 275 -10.07 -11.42 -11.69
C ASN A 275 -10.49 -10.14 -12.41
N ASN A 276 -9.58 -9.47 -13.14
CA ASN A 276 -9.88 -8.27 -13.92
C ASN A 276 -8.99 -8.21 -15.17
N THR A 277 -9.44 -7.58 -16.26
CA THR A 277 -8.64 -7.42 -17.50
C THR A 277 -8.33 -5.97 -17.86
N ARG A 278 -8.66 -5.02 -16.98
CA ARG A 278 -8.42 -3.58 -17.16
C ARG A 278 -7.48 -3.06 -16.09
N THR A 279 -6.27 -2.65 -16.49
CA THR A 279 -5.30 -2.03 -15.58
C THR A 279 -5.86 -0.75 -14.95
N GLU A 280 -6.66 0.00 -15.69
CA GLU A 280 -7.28 1.25 -15.25
C GLU A 280 -8.37 1.01 -14.19
N GLU A 281 -9.12 -0.09 -14.31
CA GLU A 281 -10.12 -0.52 -13.32
C GLU A 281 -9.43 -1.05 -12.06
N ARG A 282 -8.39 -1.88 -12.26
CA ARG A 282 -7.53 -2.41 -11.21
C ARG A 282 -6.90 -1.30 -10.36
N ASN A 283 -6.35 -0.27 -11.00
CA ASN A 283 -5.67 0.83 -10.30
C ASN A 283 -6.65 1.66 -9.46
N LYS A 284 -7.88 1.89 -9.96
CA LYS A 284 -8.94 2.55 -9.19
C LYS A 284 -9.43 1.67 -8.04
N SER A 285 -9.46 0.34 -8.22
CA SER A 285 -9.77 -0.60 -7.15
C SER A 285 -8.71 -0.58 -6.06
N ALA A 286 -7.42 -0.56 -6.43
CA ALA A 286 -6.31 -0.42 -5.49
C ALA A 286 -6.36 0.92 -4.73
N ALA A 287 -6.79 2.00 -5.39
CA ALA A 287 -6.96 3.31 -4.75
C ALA A 287 -8.02 3.30 -3.62
N PHE A 288 -9.01 2.40 -3.66
CA PHE A 288 -9.92 2.21 -2.51
C PHE A 288 -9.18 1.67 -1.29
N GLY A 289 -8.25 0.74 -1.49
CA GLY A 289 -7.37 0.24 -0.42
C GLY A 289 -6.51 1.35 0.18
N THR A 290 -6.22 2.40 -0.59
CA THR A 290 -5.57 3.62 -0.11
C THR A 290 -6.58 4.71 0.28
N GLY A 291 -7.78 4.32 0.73
CA GLY A 291 -8.73 5.20 1.42
C GLY A 291 -9.54 6.14 0.53
N THR A 292 -9.45 6.02 -0.80
CA THR A 292 -10.30 6.78 -1.73
C THR A 292 -11.68 6.12 -1.87
N THR A 293 -12.66 6.93 -2.29
CA THR A 293 -14.03 6.51 -2.62
C THR A 293 -14.45 7.18 -3.93
N PRO A 294 -15.57 6.79 -4.57
CA PRO A 294 -16.01 7.42 -5.81
C PRO A 294 -16.09 8.95 -5.79
N PRO A 295 -16.58 9.60 -4.71
CA PRO A 295 -16.60 11.07 -4.65
C PRO A 295 -15.24 11.71 -4.34
N THR A 296 -14.25 10.97 -3.83
CA THR A 296 -13.01 11.57 -3.28
C THR A 296 -11.75 11.28 -4.10
N ILE A 297 -11.79 10.27 -4.98
CA ILE A 297 -10.67 9.91 -5.84
C ILE A 297 -10.27 11.07 -6.76
N ASP A 298 -8.97 11.34 -6.83
CA ASP A 298 -8.40 12.30 -7.78
C ASP A 298 -8.02 11.58 -9.08
N LEU A 299 -8.99 11.53 -10.01
CA LEU A 299 -8.81 10.83 -11.30
C LEU A 299 -7.66 11.40 -12.13
N ARG A 300 -7.35 12.70 -12.02
CA ARG A 300 -6.22 13.29 -12.75
C ARG A 300 -4.90 12.84 -12.15
N ALA A 301 -4.78 12.85 -10.83
CA ALA A 301 -3.59 12.39 -10.13
C ALA A 301 -3.35 10.88 -10.36
N VAL A 302 -4.40 10.06 -10.30
CA VAL A 302 -4.33 8.63 -10.60
C VAL A 302 -3.95 8.42 -12.07
N GLY A 303 -4.58 9.13 -13.01
CA GLY A 303 -4.27 9.04 -14.44
C GLY A 303 -2.80 9.38 -14.76
N ARG A 304 -2.18 10.32 -14.04
CA ARG A 304 -0.73 10.61 -14.18
C ARG A 304 0.14 9.41 -13.79
N ILE A 305 -0.23 8.71 -12.71
CA ILE A 305 0.46 7.49 -12.29
C ILE A 305 0.22 6.38 -13.31
N GLU A 306 -1.03 6.18 -13.76
CA GLU A 306 -1.39 5.20 -14.78
C GLU A 306 -0.54 5.38 -16.04
N GLN A 307 -0.43 6.61 -16.56
CA GLN A 307 0.36 6.93 -17.74
C GLN A 307 1.85 6.63 -17.57
N TRP A 308 2.42 6.94 -16.40
CA TRP A 308 3.83 6.69 -16.12
C TRP A 308 4.14 5.19 -16.02
N LEU A 309 3.23 4.41 -15.43
CA LEU A 309 3.40 2.95 -15.27
C LEU A 309 3.26 2.16 -16.58
N LEU A 310 2.73 2.75 -17.65
CA LEU A 310 2.64 2.08 -18.96
C LEU A 310 4.03 1.61 -19.43
N ASP A 311 5.02 2.49 -19.29
CA ASP A 311 6.37 2.29 -19.82
C ASP A 311 7.44 2.25 -18.72
N LEU A 312 7.07 2.41 -17.45
CA LEU A 312 8.03 2.31 -16.35
C LEU A 312 8.68 0.93 -16.33
N THR A 313 10.00 0.91 -16.45
CA THR A 313 10.76 -0.32 -16.57
C THR A 313 11.39 -0.74 -15.25
N PRO A 314 11.49 -2.04 -14.94
CA PRO A 314 12.31 -2.48 -13.81
C PRO A 314 13.79 -2.11 -14.04
N PRO A 315 14.55 -1.86 -12.97
CA PRO A 315 16.00 -1.72 -13.05
C PRO A 315 16.65 -3.04 -13.49
N VAL A 316 17.74 -2.93 -14.24
CA VAL A 316 18.56 -4.09 -14.60
C VAL A 316 19.27 -4.65 -13.37
N TRP A 317 19.56 -5.95 -13.38
CA TRP A 317 20.44 -6.57 -12.41
C TRP A 317 21.82 -5.88 -12.41
N PRO A 318 22.28 -5.33 -11.26
CA PRO A 318 23.48 -4.50 -11.23
C PRO A 318 24.77 -5.30 -11.04
N TYR A 319 24.69 -6.62 -10.84
CA TYR A 319 25.86 -7.46 -10.56
C TYR A 319 26.31 -8.24 -11.79
N ALA A 320 27.48 -8.89 -11.69
CA ALA A 320 27.99 -9.73 -12.76
C ALA A 320 27.01 -10.89 -13.09
N ILE A 321 26.99 -11.27 -14.35
CA ILE A 321 26.25 -12.41 -14.89
C ILE A 321 27.25 -13.32 -15.58
N ASP A 322 27.22 -14.61 -15.27
CA ASP A 322 27.93 -15.63 -16.02
C ASP A 322 27.22 -15.85 -17.36
N THR A 323 27.82 -15.32 -18.44
CA THR A 323 27.21 -15.32 -19.77
C THR A 323 27.06 -16.71 -20.38
N GLU A 324 27.99 -17.62 -20.13
CA GLU A 324 27.92 -18.98 -20.68
C GLU A 324 26.79 -19.76 -20.00
N LYS A 325 26.73 -19.67 -18.67
CA LYS A 325 25.67 -20.26 -17.86
C LYS A 325 24.30 -19.65 -18.18
N ALA A 326 24.22 -18.33 -18.38
CA ALA A 326 22.99 -17.65 -18.78
C ALA A 326 22.50 -18.07 -20.17
N GLU A 327 23.37 -18.27 -21.17
CA GLU A 327 22.95 -18.75 -22.49
C GLU A 327 22.44 -20.22 -22.43
N ARG A 328 23.05 -21.09 -21.61
CA ARG A 328 22.46 -22.42 -21.32
C ARG A 328 21.08 -22.29 -20.68
N GLY A 329 20.96 -21.41 -19.68
CA GLY A 329 19.71 -21.14 -18.98
C GLY A 329 18.60 -20.62 -19.89
N LYS A 330 18.95 -19.79 -20.87
CA LYS A 330 18.04 -19.27 -21.89
C LYS A 330 17.42 -20.37 -22.74
N THR A 331 18.21 -21.35 -23.19
CA THR A 331 17.68 -22.49 -23.95
C THR A 331 16.68 -23.30 -23.12
N LEU A 332 17.01 -23.57 -21.86
CA LEU A 332 16.13 -24.29 -20.93
C LEU A 332 14.85 -23.50 -20.63
N TYR A 333 14.98 -22.21 -20.34
CA TYR A 333 13.86 -21.30 -20.08
C TYR A 333 12.90 -21.23 -21.27
N ALA A 334 13.44 -21.13 -22.49
CA ALA A 334 12.62 -21.10 -23.71
C ALA A 334 11.80 -22.38 -23.88
N ALA A 335 12.36 -23.54 -23.51
CA ALA A 335 11.70 -24.84 -23.62
C ALA A 335 10.65 -25.09 -22.52
N THR A 336 10.87 -24.56 -21.30
CA THR A 336 10.07 -24.93 -20.12
C THR A 336 9.18 -23.80 -19.61
N CYS A 337 9.63 -22.55 -19.65
CA CYS A 337 9.02 -21.45 -18.90
C CYS A 337 8.34 -20.41 -19.79
N ALA A 338 8.92 -20.11 -20.96
CA ALA A 338 8.54 -18.97 -21.79
C ALA A 338 7.07 -18.99 -22.24
N ALA A 339 6.50 -20.19 -22.43
CA ALA A 339 5.09 -20.33 -22.82
C ALA A 339 4.12 -19.72 -21.80
N CYS A 340 4.44 -19.76 -20.51
CA CYS A 340 3.61 -19.21 -19.43
C CYS A 340 4.05 -17.82 -18.96
N HIS A 341 5.35 -17.53 -19.02
CA HIS A 341 5.92 -16.34 -18.39
C HIS A 341 6.40 -15.25 -19.35
N GLY A 342 6.42 -15.52 -20.65
CA GLY A 342 6.92 -14.60 -21.67
C GLY A 342 8.34 -14.97 -22.11
N ALA A 343 8.74 -14.49 -23.28
CA ALA A 343 10.07 -14.75 -23.84
C ALA A 343 11.20 -14.08 -23.04
N SER A 344 10.94 -12.96 -22.36
CA SER A 344 11.91 -12.28 -21.48
C SER A 344 11.24 -11.37 -20.46
N GLY A 345 12.03 -10.69 -19.61
CA GLY A 345 11.53 -9.65 -18.71
C GLY A 345 10.95 -8.42 -19.41
N ARG A 346 11.02 -8.33 -20.75
CA ARG A 346 10.47 -7.23 -21.56
C ARG A 346 9.50 -7.69 -22.63
N ASP A 347 9.65 -8.92 -23.10
CA ASP A 347 8.80 -9.52 -24.12
C ASP A 347 7.85 -10.53 -23.46
N PHE A 348 6.59 -10.14 -23.35
CA PHE A 348 5.55 -10.95 -22.72
C PHE A 348 4.83 -11.86 -23.72
N ALA A 349 5.42 -12.14 -24.88
CA ALA A 349 4.88 -13.11 -25.82
C ALA A 349 4.97 -14.55 -25.26
N GLY A 350 3.85 -15.27 -25.33
CA GLY A 350 3.76 -16.68 -24.98
C GLY A 350 2.31 -17.14 -24.94
N LYS A 351 2.08 -18.43 -25.21
CA LYS A 351 0.73 -19.01 -25.39
C LYS A 351 -0.17 -18.88 -24.16
N TYR A 352 0.41 -18.89 -22.97
CA TYR A 352 -0.32 -18.89 -21.70
C TYR A 352 -0.05 -17.64 -20.86
N VAL A 353 0.69 -16.66 -21.39
CA VAL A 353 1.03 -15.43 -20.65
C VAL A 353 -0.23 -14.62 -20.39
N GLY A 354 -0.45 -14.25 -19.14
CA GLY A 354 -1.65 -13.52 -18.72
C GLY A 354 -2.95 -14.31 -18.87
N HIS A 355 -2.89 -15.63 -19.07
CA HIS A 355 -4.03 -16.54 -18.89
C HIS A 355 -4.06 -17.11 -17.47
N VAL A 356 -5.24 -17.43 -16.97
CA VAL A 356 -5.45 -18.16 -15.72
C VAL A 356 -5.17 -19.64 -15.92
N THR A 357 -4.18 -20.17 -15.19
CA THR A 357 -3.95 -21.60 -15.03
C THR A 357 -4.89 -22.14 -13.95
N PRO A 358 -5.70 -23.18 -14.22
CA PRO A 358 -6.62 -23.76 -13.25
C PRO A 358 -5.93 -24.17 -11.94
N ILE A 359 -6.61 -23.99 -10.81
CA ILE A 359 -6.04 -24.30 -9.48
C ILE A 359 -5.63 -25.76 -9.33
N ALA A 360 -6.31 -26.68 -10.01
CA ALA A 360 -5.97 -28.10 -10.01
C ALA A 360 -4.63 -28.40 -10.72
N ASP A 361 -4.24 -27.56 -11.68
CA ASP A 361 -3.03 -27.74 -12.50
C ASP A 361 -1.84 -27.01 -11.89
N ILE A 362 -2.02 -25.76 -11.44
CA ILE A 362 -0.94 -24.99 -10.79
C ILE A 362 -0.70 -25.44 -9.35
N ALA A 363 -1.73 -25.98 -8.68
CA ALA A 363 -1.68 -26.60 -7.36
C ALA A 363 -1.01 -25.78 -6.23
N THR A 364 -0.90 -24.46 -6.40
CA THR A 364 -0.43 -23.54 -5.35
C THR A 364 -1.54 -23.30 -4.30
N ASP A 365 -1.20 -22.65 -3.18
CA ASP A 365 -2.17 -22.39 -2.11
C ASP A 365 -3.46 -21.74 -2.62
N ARG A 366 -4.62 -22.27 -2.24
CA ARG A 366 -5.93 -21.86 -2.76
C ARG A 366 -6.63 -20.76 -1.95
N ALA A 367 -6.07 -20.34 -0.82
CA ALA A 367 -6.75 -19.47 0.14
C ALA A 367 -7.17 -18.14 -0.50
N ARG A 368 -6.25 -17.45 -1.20
CA ARG A 368 -6.57 -16.20 -1.90
C ARG A 368 -7.70 -16.41 -2.91
N LEU A 369 -7.64 -17.48 -3.71
CA LEU A 369 -8.68 -17.82 -4.67
C LEU A 369 -10.02 -18.00 -3.96
N ASP A 370 -10.09 -18.82 -2.89
CA ASP A 370 -11.33 -19.06 -2.15
C ASP A 370 -11.88 -17.81 -1.47
N SER A 371 -11.00 -16.91 -1.01
CA SER A 371 -11.39 -15.61 -0.42
C SER A 371 -12.11 -14.69 -1.40
N TYR A 372 -11.78 -14.77 -2.69
CA TYR A 372 -12.49 -14.02 -3.73
C TYR A 372 -13.69 -14.82 -4.25
N THR A 373 -14.90 -14.40 -3.90
CA THR A 373 -16.14 -15.10 -4.28
C THR A 373 -16.87 -14.44 -5.43
N TYR A 374 -17.79 -15.18 -6.06
CA TYR A 374 -18.70 -14.62 -7.04
C TYR A 374 -19.49 -13.43 -6.46
N THR A 375 -20.00 -13.57 -5.23
CA THR A 375 -20.74 -12.50 -4.54
C THR A 375 -19.89 -11.24 -4.38
N LEU A 376 -18.62 -11.37 -4.00
CA LEU A 376 -17.71 -10.23 -3.91
C LEU A 376 -17.49 -9.56 -5.28
N ALA A 377 -17.28 -10.34 -6.34
CA ALA A 377 -17.11 -9.82 -7.70
C ALA A 377 -18.34 -9.03 -8.18
N VAL A 378 -19.55 -9.53 -7.90
CA VAL A 378 -20.81 -8.83 -8.20
C VAL A 378 -20.90 -7.51 -7.42
N ASN A 379 -20.59 -7.52 -6.13
CA ASN A 379 -20.62 -6.30 -5.32
C ASN A 379 -19.57 -5.28 -5.79
N GLN A 380 -18.38 -5.71 -6.20
CA GLN A 380 -17.38 -4.81 -6.80
C GLN A 380 -17.87 -4.13 -8.07
N SER A 381 -18.69 -4.80 -8.88
CA SER A 381 -19.30 -4.22 -10.08
C SER A 381 -20.35 -3.13 -9.78
N THR A 382 -20.69 -2.93 -8.50
CA THR A 382 -21.53 -1.80 -8.02
C THR A 382 -20.70 -0.57 -7.65
N LEU A 383 -19.39 -0.70 -7.46
CA LEU A 383 -18.52 0.46 -7.26
C LEU A 383 -18.55 1.35 -8.48
N TYR A 384 -18.55 2.66 -8.23
CA TYR A 384 -18.67 3.68 -9.27
C TYR A 384 -19.96 3.56 -10.11
N ALA A 385 -21.00 2.90 -9.61
CA ALA A 385 -22.33 2.99 -10.23
C ALA A 385 -22.76 4.46 -10.33
N GLY A 386 -23.21 4.89 -11.52
CA GLY A 386 -23.53 6.28 -11.83
C GLY A 386 -22.35 7.13 -12.32
N TYR A 387 -21.13 6.58 -12.38
CA TYR A 387 -19.96 7.27 -12.93
C TYR A 387 -19.53 6.65 -14.28
N PRO A 388 -18.90 7.43 -15.19
CA PRO A 388 -18.40 6.90 -16.46
C PRO A 388 -17.34 5.79 -16.32
N HIS A 389 -16.66 5.75 -15.19
CA HIS A 389 -15.61 4.77 -14.86
C HIS A 389 -16.11 3.66 -13.93
N ARG A 390 -17.39 3.28 -14.06
CA ARG A 390 -17.99 2.13 -13.39
C ARG A 390 -17.17 0.88 -13.63
N PHE A 391 -17.01 0.05 -12.59
CA PHE A 391 -16.36 -1.25 -12.73
C PHE A 391 -17.24 -2.23 -13.50
N GLN A 392 -16.64 -2.93 -14.47
CA GLN A 392 -17.36 -3.82 -15.40
C GLN A 392 -16.62 -5.14 -15.68
N HIS A 393 -15.36 -5.28 -15.26
CA HIS A 393 -14.50 -6.38 -15.69
C HIS A 393 -14.09 -7.32 -14.54
N PHE A 394 -14.50 -7.03 -13.31
CA PHE A 394 -14.31 -7.92 -12.17
C PHE A 394 -15.11 -9.22 -12.33
N ARG A 395 -14.44 -10.36 -12.22
CA ARG A 395 -15.04 -11.69 -12.35
C ARG A 395 -14.35 -12.71 -11.45
N LYS A 396 -15.12 -13.67 -10.94
CA LYS A 396 -14.56 -14.85 -10.28
C LYS A 396 -13.97 -15.79 -11.32
N THR A 397 -12.71 -16.20 -11.11
CA THR A 397 -12.00 -17.19 -11.92
C THR A 397 -11.82 -18.51 -11.14
N HIS A 398 -11.11 -19.46 -11.74
CA HIS A 398 -10.86 -20.82 -11.25
C HIS A 398 -9.38 -21.13 -10.96
N GLY A 399 -8.51 -20.13 -10.88
CA GLY A 399 -7.07 -20.36 -10.73
C GLY A 399 -6.26 -19.07 -10.61
N TYR A 400 -4.98 -19.13 -10.96
CA TYR A 400 -4.06 -18.00 -10.89
C TYR A 400 -3.50 -17.63 -12.26
N ALA A 401 -3.35 -16.33 -12.50
CA ALA A 401 -2.84 -15.79 -13.76
C ALA A 401 -1.33 -16.01 -13.89
N ASN A 402 -0.89 -16.42 -15.08
CA ASN A 402 0.54 -16.56 -15.38
C ASN A 402 1.13 -15.17 -15.62
N MET A 403 1.84 -14.66 -14.62
CA MET A 403 2.39 -13.31 -14.66
C MET A 403 3.74 -13.28 -15.38
N PRO A 404 4.02 -12.21 -16.16
CA PRO A 404 5.36 -11.94 -16.63
C PRO A 404 6.38 -11.81 -15.50
N LEU A 405 7.65 -12.07 -15.82
CA LEU A 405 8.78 -12.12 -14.87
C LEU A 405 9.65 -10.85 -14.90
N ASP A 406 9.13 -9.73 -15.38
CA ASP A 406 9.81 -8.43 -15.36
C ASP A 406 10.28 -8.05 -13.94
N GLY A 407 11.57 -7.69 -13.83
CA GLY A 407 12.18 -7.28 -12.57
C GLY A 407 12.18 -8.37 -11.50
N LEU A 408 12.29 -9.65 -11.89
CA LEU A 408 12.13 -10.81 -11.00
C LEU A 408 13.03 -10.76 -9.75
N TRP A 409 14.22 -10.20 -9.89
CA TRP A 409 15.21 -10.09 -8.83
C TRP A 409 14.76 -9.19 -7.66
N LEU A 410 13.77 -8.33 -7.88
CA LEU A 410 13.18 -7.44 -6.86
C LEU A 410 11.85 -7.95 -6.30
N ARG A 411 11.41 -9.14 -6.69
CA ARG A 411 10.04 -9.62 -6.44
C ARG A 411 9.95 -10.75 -5.42
N GLY A 412 11.06 -11.11 -4.79
CA GLY A 412 11.06 -12.11 -3.73
C GLY A 412 10.33 -11.62 -2.48
N PRO A 413 9.74 -12.54 -1.67
CA PRO A 413 9.57 -13.96 -1.94
C PRO A 413 8.60 -14.27 -3.10
N TYR A 414 8.60 -15.52 -3.58
CA TYR A 414 7.91 -15.96 -4.78
C TYR A 414 6.62 -16.75 -4.50
N LEU A 415 5.82 -16.95 -5.55
CA LEU A 415 4.39 -17.31 -5.54
C LEU A 415 3.49 -16.16 -5.08
N HIS A 416 2.17 -16.31 -5.27
CA HIS A 416 1.20 -15.26 -4.96
C HIS A 416 1.15 -14.88 -3.48
N ASN A 417 1.55 -15.78 -2.58
CA ASN A 417 1.57 -15.60 -1.13
C ASN A 417 3.00 -15.43 -0.56
N GLY A 418 4.02 -15.35 -1.42
CA GLY A 418 5.41 -15.19 -1.02
C GLY A 418 5.94 -16.34 -0.15
N SER A 419 5.49 -17.56 -0.39
CA SER A 419 5.81 -18.74 0.44
C SER A 419 7.11 -19.44 0.06
N VAL A 420 7.81 -18.97 -0.98
CA VAL A 420 9.09 -19.53 -1.45
C VAL A 420 10.15 -18.44 -1.49
N PRO A 421 11.24 -18.50 -0.71
CA PRO A 421 12.12 -17.34 -0.51
C PRO A 421 12.96 -16.96 -1.74
N THR A 422 13.40 -17.93 -2.54
CA THR A 422 14.29 -17.70 -3.69
C THR A 422 13.79 -18.39 -4.95
N VAL A 423 14.16 -17.91 -6.15
CA VAL A 423 13.84 -18.60 -7.42
C VAL A 423 14.48 -19.99 -7.42
N ARG A 424 15.68 -20.14 -6.86
CA ARG A 424 16.35 -21.43 -6.78
C ARG A 424 15.57 -22.45 -5.94
N ASP A 425 14.89 -22.01 -4.89
CA ASP A 425 13.97 -22.86 -4.11
C ASP A 425 12.72 -23.23 -4.89
N LEU A 426 12.17 -22.30 -5.66
CA LEU A 426 10.98 -22.54 -6.47
C LEU A 426 11.22 -23.66 -7.51
N LEU A 427 12.44 -23.75 -8.03
CA LEU A 427 12.88 -24.81 -8.93
C LEU A 427 13.13 -26.16 -8.24
N ASN A 428 12.92 -26.29 -6.94
CA ASN A 428 12.89 -27.58 -6.27
C ASN A 428 11.44 -28.11 -6.16
N PRO A 429 11.25 -29.45 -6.13
CA PRO A 429 9.98 -30.05 -5.71
C PRO A 429 9.50 -29.44 -4.39
N ALA A 430 8.19 -29.29 -4.20
CA ALA A 430 7.64 -28.62 -3.02
C ALA A 430 8.08 -29.26 -1.70
N ALA A 431 8.30 -30.57 -1.69
CA ALA A 431 8.80 -31.32 -0.53
C ALA A 431 10.20 -30.89 -0.06
N ASP A 432 11.01 -30.30 -0.96
CA ASP A 432 12.38 -29.86 -0.68
C ASP A 432 12.49 -28.34 -0.44
N ARG A 433 11.36 -27.61 -0.50
CA ARG A 433 11.34 -26.16 -0.26
C ARG A 433 11.40 -25.84 1.23
N PRO A 434 12.00 -24.71 1.64
CA PRO A 434 11.99 -24.28 3.04
C PRO A 434 10.55 -24.15 3.56
N THR A 435 10.26 -24.77 4.70
CA THR A 435 8.97 -24.64 5.40
C THR A 435 8.95 -23.49 6.40
N ARG A 436 10.14 -23.00 6.78
CA ARG A 436 10.34 -21.85 7.66
C ARG A 436 11.50 -21.00 7.17
N PHE A 437 11.31 -19.69 7.11
CA PHE A 437 12.33 -18.71 6.73
C PHE A 437 11.97 -17.33 7.26
N TRP A 438 12.85 -16.35 7.05
CA TRP A 438 12.67 -14.98 7.55
C TRP A 438 12.34 -14.00 6.41
N ARG A 439 11.30 -13.19 6.61
CA ARG A 439 10.81 -12.19 5.65
C ARG A 439 11.16 -10.76 6.05
N GLY A 440 11.21 -9.90 5.05
CA GLY A 440 11.43 -8.46 5.19
C GLY A 440 12.89 -8.04 5.04
N ASN A 441 13.83 -8.94 4.77
CA ASN A 441 15.19 -8.55 4.44
C ASN A 441 15.25 -7.83 3.10
N ASP A 442 16.09 -6.80 3.03
CA ASP A 442 16.37 -6.03 1.82
C ASP A 442 17.76 -6.29 1.24
N ILE A 443 18.50 -7.28 1.76
CA ILE A 443 19.74 -7.74 1.15
C ILE A 443 19.43 -8.82 0.12
N ILE A 444 19.94 -8.67 -1.09
CA ILE A 444 19.75 -9.65 -2.18
C ILE A 444 20.61 -10.88 -1.96
N ASP A 445 19.99 -12.06 -2.10
CA ASP A 445 20.69 -13.32 -2.31
C ASP A 445 21.03 -13.44 -3.81
N ARG A 446 22.32 -13.25 -4.13
CA ARG A 446 22.80 -13.18 -5.51
C ARG A 446 22.91 -14.53 -6.19
N ASP A 447 23.04 -15.59 -5.41
CA ASP A 447 23.25 -16.94 -5.93
C ASP A 447 21.92 -17.63 -6.18
N ARG A 448 20.97 -17.45 -5.27
CA ARG A 448 19.66 -18.11 -5.33
C ARG A 448 18.55 -17.26 -5.96
N LEU A 449 18.83 -15.97 -6.19
CA LEU A 449 17.93 -14.97 -6.75
C LEU A 449 16.69 -14.77 -5.87
N GLY A 450 16.79 -13.80 -4.96
CA GLY A 450 15.75 -13.43 -4.00
C GLY A 450 16.32 -12.50 -2.93
N PHE A 451 15.70 -12.48 -1.75
CA PHE A 451 16.25 -11.81 -0.57
C PHE A 451 16.80 -12.83 0.43
N VAL A 452 17.85 -12.44 1.15
CA VAL A 452 18.41 -13.23 2.26
C VAL A 452 17.31 -13.57 3.26
N SER A 453 17.14 -14.86 3.58
CA SER A 453 15.98 -15.37 4.31
C SER A 453 16.33 -16.36 5.43
N ASP A 454 17.62 -16.57 5.69
CA ASP A 454 18.18 -17.42 6.73
C ASP A 454 18.67 -16.65 7.98
N VAL A 455 18.54 -15.32 7.95
CA VAL A 455 18.90 -14.42 9.05
C VAL A 455 17.67 -13.97 9.81
N ALA A 456 17.64 -14.21 11.13
CA ALA A 456 16.54 -13.82 12.01
C ALA A 456 16.53 -12.33 12.40
N ALA A 457 17.71 -11.74 12.56
CA ALA A 457 17.87 -10.35 12.94
C ALA A 457 19.25 -9.79 12.55
N GLU A 458 19.30 -8.47 12.36
CA GLU A 458 20.48 -7.62 12.39
C GLU A 458 20.45 -6.77 13.68
N PRO A 459 21.56 -6.11 14.10
CA PRO A 459 21.60 -5.35 15.36
C PRO A 459 20.42 -4.41 15.62
N ASP A 460 19.94 -3.73 14.58
CA ASP A 460 18.85 -2.73 14.68
C ASP A 460 17.53 -3.22 14.06
N ARG A 461 17.41 -4.51 13.71
CA ARG A 461 16.28 -5.00 12.93
C ARG A 461 15.98 -6.47 13.18
N GLN A 462 14.73 -6.77 13.54
CA GLN A 462 14.22 -8.15 13.54
C GLN A 462 13.47 -8.42 12.23
N TYR A 463 13.58 -9.65 11.73
CA TYR A 463 12.84 -10.11 10.57
C TYR A 463 11.64 -10.95 11.00
N PHE A 464 10.68 -11.12 10.10
CA PHE A 464 9.45 -11.83 10.41
C PHE A 464 9.62 -13.34 10.16
N PRO A 465 9.39 -14.22 11.16
CA PRO A 465 9.44 -15.66 10.95
C PRO A 465 8.20 -16.09 10.16
N PHE A 466 8.40 -16.61 8.95
CA PHE A 466 7.34 -17.11 8.10
C PHE A 466 7.28 -18.63 8.16
N ASP A 467 6.10 -19.18 8.45
CA ASP A 467 5.83 -20.62 8.49
C ASP A 467 4.81 -20.98 7.39
N THR A 468 5.21 -21.87 6.48
CA THR A 468 4.39 -22.30 5.33
C THR A 468 3.34 -23.34 5.71
N THR A 469 3.35 -23.82 6.96
CA THR A 469 2.34 -24.76 7.48
C THR A 469 1.09 -24.05 8.01
N GLU A 470 1.17 -22.72 8.20
CA GLU A 470 0.04 -21.89 8.58
C GLU A 470 -1.00 -21.78 7.44
N PRO A 471 -2.31 -21.72 7.74
CA PRO A 471 -3.35 -21.61 6.72
C PRO A 471 -3.16 -20.41 5.79
N GLY A 472 -3.11 -20.66 4.47
CA GLY A 472 -2.92 -19.65 3.44
C GLY A 472 -1.44 -19.33 3.11
N ASN A 473 -0.50 -19.98 3.79
CA ASN A 473 0.94 -19.81 3.57
C ASN A 473 1.57 -21.00 2.83
N GLY A 474 0.79 -21.91 2.25
CA GLY A 474 1.30 -23.11 1.59
C GLY A 474 2.29 -22.78 0.47
N ASN A 475 3.41 -23.50 0.45
CA ASN A 475 4.51 -23.36 -0.52
C ASN A 475 4.48 -24.44 -1.63
N GLY A 476 3.35 -25.14 -1.80
CA GLY A 476 3.14 -26.18 -2.80
C GLY A 476 2.86 -25.65 -4.21
N GLY A 477 2.75 -26.56 -5.16
CA GLY A 477 2.40 -26.24 -6.56
C GLY A 477 3.55 -25.66 -7.37
N HIS A 478 3.25 -25.30 -8.62
CA HIS A 478 4.27 -24.90 -9.61
C HIS A 478 5.41 -25.94 -9.65
N GLU A 479 5.03 -27.20 -9.87
CA GLU A 479 5.90 -28.36 -9.73
C GLU A 479 5.66 -29.39 -10.83
N GLY A 480 6.74 -30.02 -11.28
CA GLY A 480 6.76 -31.04 -12.32
C GLY A 480 7.72 -30.66 -13.45
N ALA A 481 7.80 -31.52 -14.47
CA ALA A 481 8.68 -31.29 -15.62
C ALA A 481 8.36 -29.99 -16.36
N ALA A 482 7.07 -29.62 -16.45
CA ALA A 482 6.63 -28.38 -17.07
C ALA A 482 7.07 -27.11 -16.31
N TYR A 483 7.45 -27.25 -15.04
CA TYR A 483 7.85 -26.13 -14.16
C TYR A 483 9.35 -26.16 -13.82
N GLY A 484 10.11 -27.06 -14.46
CA GLY A 484 11.56 -27.18 -14.28
C GLY A 484 12.01 -27.85 -12.98
N THR A 485 11.09 -28.38 -12.15
CA THR A 485 11.49 -28.95 -10.85
C THR A 485 12.21 -30.29 -10.95
N THR A 486 12.07 -30.99 -12.09
CA THR A 486 12.74 -32.25 -12.39
C THR A 486 14.07 -32.08 -13.12
N LEU A 487 14.49 -30.84 -13.39
CA LEU A 487 15.78 -30.56 -14.04
C LEU A 487 16.95 -30.95 -13.14
N ALA A 488 18.11 -31.19 -13.74
CA ALA A 488 19.34 -31.40 -12.98
C ALA A 488 19.72 -30.11 -12.20
N PRO A 489 20.41 -30.21 -11.05
CA PRO A 489 20.78 -29.04 -10.25
C PRO A 489 21.47 -27.93 -11.04
N GLU A 490 22.41 -28.29 -11.92
CA GLU A 490 23.16 -27.35 -12.77
C GLU A 490 22.29 -26.65 -13.81
N ASP A 491 21.23 -27.30 -14.30
CA ASP A 491 20.26 -26.70 -15.22
C ASP A 491 19.37 -25.70 -14.49
N LYS A 492 18.99 -26.00 -13.24
CA LYS A 492 18.27 -25.05 -12.37
C LYS A 492 19.12 -23.82 -12.11
N ASP A 493 20.40 -24.01 -11.82
CA ASP A 493 21.33 -22.91 -11.61
C ASP A 493 21.52 -22.09 -12.89
N ALA A 494 21.55 -22.72 -14.06
CA ALA A 494 21.61 -22.03 -15.36
C ALA A 494 20.36 -21.18 -15.60
N ILE A 495 19.17 -21.70 -15.32
CA ILE A 495 17.92 -20.92 -15.39
C ILE A 495 17.97 -19.72 -14.44
N VAL A 496 18.41 -19.89 -13.19
CA VAL A 496 18.56 -18.78 -12.24
C VAL A 496 19.50 -17.71 -12.77
N GLU A 497 20.63 -18.11 -13.37
CA GLU A 497 21.58 -17.16 -13.97
C GLU A 497 20.96 -16.39 -15.14
N PHE A 498 20.19 -17.06 -16.01
CA PHE A 498 19.47 -16.40 -17.09
C PHE A 498 18.40 -15.43 -16.57
N LEU A 499 17.66 -15.80 -15.52
CA LEU A 499 16.62 -14.96 -14.92
C LEU A 499 17.16 -13.69 -14.27
N LYS A 500 18.47 -13.59 -13.98
CA LYS A 500 19.11 -12.31 -13.61
C LYS A 500 19.05 -11.27 -14.73
N THR A 501 18.80 -11.66 -15.98
CA THR A 501 18.68 -10.73 -17.12
C THR A 501 17.31 -10.06 -17.26
N PHE A 502 16.34 -10.37 -16.38
CA PHE A 502 14.92 -9.99 -16.49
C PHE A 502 14.54 -8.69 -15.78
#